data_AF-H5TKR0-F1
#
_entry.id   AF-H5TKR0-F1
#
_cell.length_a   1.000
_cell.length_b   1.000
_cell.length_c   1.000
_cell.angle_alpha   90.00
_cell.angle_beta   90.00
_cell.angle_gamma   90.00
#
_symmetry.space_group_name_H-M   'P 1'
#
loop_
_entity.id
_entity.type
_entity.pdbx_description
1 polymer ?
#
loop_
_entity_poly.entity_id
_entity_poly.type
_entity_poly.pdbx_seq_one_letter_code
_entity_poly.pdbx_strand_id
1 'polypeptide(L)'
;MGAKRTALSVAGALSGAASVAIAVNYLALQGTPETGLGRVAQYYALAIPVYTVCSTAAVALLAAGWRDIAELTDRHRASREHSERAMVRGIAKAELGSHQSRVLHDTVVNTLGAVANGAVVSDREGLRERCRADVAAIDALEEFRIPGVATVSDLISYAGTLDIDLVVHDRAALDALIARQPLWRRQEIVGLLGESITNAAKHSQVDRVSVSVDGLAGQVAIRDEGVGTADTAALVAALDLRARDGMTLVDVESAPGAGMTVTLTVPPLQSVEGRNVLADAVAGITVRLVPVLLAEFLAVAALASAFRTGWSMHAMIPALVAWMIVAAVLVTLTVAPRRDGHLSALVVTAGYLGMVAAGVVAVAGPFIEATSSGNGFISSNMSWLGDAAAGVCICFILVDGRRAVMLPPLVIGAAGLTVTMMISGRAATSAVVTLFADALLIAVFMVVRTRMADMAAEIENLHRRELLRREELERSAVEASFHAVQGPSLLSSARALLTELIAAPERSAEYETRAAARHEESRLRALITIPVGQEPRWMPVIEMARSAGVLLTLHFFGGGGGGRQADEDVGDEVIGAVVDSVGAARAGERVTVGVFAEDSPVRVTVVADSLSGGIVELGGV
;
A
#
# COMPACT_ATOMS: atom_id res chain seq x y z
N MET A 1 5.63 -25.21 -1.74
CA MET A 1 5.31 -26.62 -1.40
C MET A 1 3.82 -26.89 -1.12
N GLY A 2 3.00 -25.90 -0.72
CA GLY A 2 1.56 -26.09 -0.44
C GLY A 2 0.69 -26.51 -1.64
N ALA A 3 0.90 -25.91 -2.82
CA ALA A 3 0.13 -26.18 -4.04
C ALA A 3 0.18 -27.65 -4.53
N LYS A 4 1.31 -28.36 -4.29
CA LYS A 4 1.43 -29.79 -4.63
C LYS A 4 0.66 -30.70 -3.67
N ARG A 5 0.53 -30.33 -2.39
CA ARG A 5 -0.22 -31.12 -1.38
C ARG A 5 -1.74 -30.98 -1.55
N THR A 6 -2.23 -29.79 -1.92
CA THR A 6 -3.66 -29.56 -2.20
C THR A 6 -4.12 -30.20 -3.50
N ALA A 7 -3.29 -30.22 -4.55
CA ALA A 7 -3.60 -30.94 -5.79
C ALA A 7 -3.79 -32.44 -5.55
N LEU A 8 -2.97 -33.05 -4.69
CA LEU A 8 -3.07 -34.47 -4.32
C LEU A 8 -4.33 -34.78 -3.47
N SER A 9 -4.76 -33.88 -2.58
CA SER A 9 -5.96 -34.10 -1.78
C SER A 9 -7.26 -33.94 -2.60
N VAL A 10 -7.28 -33.01 -3.56
CA VAL A 10 -8.41 -32.80 -4.47
C VAL A 10 -8.53 -33.97 -5.44
N ALA A 11 -7.42 -34.47 -5.99
CA ALA A 11 -7.42 -35.66 -6.84
C ALA A 11 -7.89 -36.91 -6.08
N GLY A 12 -7.51 -37.06 -4.81
CA GLY A 12 -7.99 -38.15 -3.95
C GLY A 12 -9.50 -38.08 -3.66
N ALA A 13 -10.03 -36.88 -3.38
CA ALA A 13 -11.46 -36.68 -3.16
C ALA A 13 -12.28 -36.89 -4.45
N LEU A 14 -11.80 -36.41 -5.60
CA LEU A 14 -12.41 -36.64 -6.91
C LEU A 14 -12.43 -38.12 -7.28
N SER A 15 -11.32 -38.83 -7.04
CA SER A 15 -11.20 -40.27 -7.30
C SER A 15 -12.11 -41.09 -6.36
N GLY A 16 -12.19 -40.71 -5.08
CA GLY A 16 -13.09 -41.34 -4.11
C GLY A 16 -14.57 -41.14 -4.45
N ALA A 17 -14.96 -39.91 -4.79
CA ALA A 17 -16.34 -39.59 -5.18
C ALA A 17 -16.74 -40.27 -6.50
N ALA A 18 -15.84 -40.28 -7.50
CA ALA A 18 -16.03 -41.02 -8.74
C ALA A 18 -16.18 -42.53 -8.48
N SER A 19 -15.32 -43.10 -7.64
CA SER A 19 -15.32 -44.55 -7.34
C SER A 19 -16.59 -44.98 -6.58
N VAL A 20 -17.03 -44.20 -5.59
CA VAL A 20 -18.27 -44.47 -4.85
C VAL A 20 -19.49 -44.33 -5.77
N ALA A 21 -19.53 -43.29 -6.61
CA ALA A 21 -20.62 -43.10 -7.55
C ALA A 21 -20.65 -44.23 -8.61
N ILE A 22 -19.50 -44.64 -9.16
CA ILE A 22 -19.43 -45.77 -10.10
C ILE A 22 -19.87 -47.08 -9.43
N ALA A 23 -19.45 -47.34 -8.18
CA ALA A 23 -19.79 -48.56 -7.46
C ALA A 23 -21.29 -48.67 -7.11
N VAL A 24 -21.90 -47.58 -6.62
CA VAL A 24 -23.34 -47.52 -6.33
C VAL A 24 -24.17 -47.73 -7.60
N ASN A 25 -23.69 -47.21 -8.74
CA ASN A 25 -24.40 -47.32 -10.00
C ASN A 25 -24.21 -48.65 -10.73
N TYR A 26 -23.05 -49.29 -10.60
CA TYR A 26 -22.86 -50.67 -11.06
C TYR A 26 -23.83 -51.64 -10.37
N LEU A 27 -24.08 -51.44 -9.07
CA LEU A 27 -25.07 -52.20 -8.30
C LEU A 27 -26.52 -51.90 -8.74
N ALA A 28 -26.83 -50.66 -9.15
CA ALA A 28 -28.15 -50.28 -9.65
C ALA A 28 -28.44 -50.82 -11.08
N LEU A 29 -27.42 -50.88 -11.93
CA LEU A 29 -27.52 -51.38 -13.32
C LEU A 29 -27.82 -52.89 -13.39
N GLN A 30 -27.30 -53.69 -12.45
CA GLN A 30 -27.50 -55.15 -12.39
C GLN A 30 -28.95 -55.58 -12.12
N GLY A 31 -29.84 -54.66 -11.70
CA GLY A 31 -31.22 -54.98 -11.28
C GLY A 31 -32.35 -54.39 -12.12
N THR A 32 -32.07 -53.71 -13.25
CA THR A 32 -33.11 -52.94 -13.98
C THR A 32 -33.62 -53.66 -15.24
N PRO A 33 -34.91 -54.04 -15.31
CA PRO A 33 -35.49 -54.66 -16.52
C PRO A 33 -35.60 -53.65 -17.67
N GLU A 34 -35.55 -54.12 -18.94
CA GLU A 34 -35.67 -53.32 -20.18
C GLU A 34 -37.08 -52.73 -20.42
N THR A 35 -37.63 -52.06 -19.43
CA THR A 35 -38.89 -51.31 -19.51
C THR A 35 -38.58 -49.80 -19.57
N GLY A 36 -39.57 -48.96 -19.90
CA GLY A 36 -39.40 -47.50 -19.90
C GLY A 36 -38.89 -46.95 -18.55
N LEU A 37 -39.29 -47.56 -17.43
CA LEU A 37 -38.78 -47.25 -16.09
C LEU A 37 -37.32 -47.68 -15.88
N GLY A 38 -36.90 -48.81 -16.45
CA GLY A 38 -35.50 -49.27 -16.40
C GLY A 38 -34.54 -48.32 -17.10
N ARG A 39 -34.91 -47.74 -18.25
CA ARG A 39 -34.09 -46.76 -18.96
C ARG A 39 -33.89 -45.46 -18.18
N VAL A 40 -34.92 -45.00 -17.46
CA VAL A 40 -34.83 -43.82 -16.58
C VAL A 40 -33.88 -44.09 -15.41
N ALA A 41 -33.98 -45.28 -14.80
CA ALA A 41 -33.07 -45.69 -13.73
C ALA A 41 -31.62 -45.78 -14.24
N GLN A 42 -31.38 -46.30 -15.45
CA GLN A 42 -30.07 -46.36 -16.08
C GLN A 42 -29.51 -44.96 -16.42
N TYR A 43 -30.36 -44.04 -16.90
CA TYR A 43 -29.96 -42.65 -17.12
C TYR A 43 -29.47 -42.00 -15.82
N TYR A 44 -30.26 -42.05 -14.75
CA TYR A 44 -29.86 -41.47 -13.46
C TYR A 44 -28.62 -42.18 -12.88
N ALA A 45 -28.47 -43.49 -13.12
CA ALA A 45 -27.29 -44.22 -12.70
C ALA A 45 -26.00 -43.76 -13.41
N LEU A 46 -26.10 -43.23 -14.63
CA LEU A 46 -24.94 -42.66 -15.33
C LEU A 46 -24.78 -41.16 -15.12
N ALA A 47 -25.87 -40.43 -14.89
CA ALA A 47 -25.85 -39.00 -14.66
C ALA A 47 -25.31 -38.65 -13.26
N ILE A 48 -25.71 -39.39 -12.20
CA ILE A 48 -25.28 -39.11 -10.81
C ILE A 48 -23.75 -39.06 -10.66
N PRO A 49 -22.95 -39.99 -11.21
CA PRO A 49 -21.48 -39.90 -11.20
C PRO A 49 -20.95 -38.66 -11.89
N VAL A 50 -21.53 -38.28 -13.04
CA VAL A 50 -21.13 -37.08 -13.78
C VAL A 50 -21.36 -35.83 -12.92
N TYR A 51 -22.57 -35.67 -12.36
CA TYR A 51 -22.89 -34.58 -11.43
C TYR A 51 -21.95 -34.57 -10.23
N THR A 52 -21.69 -35.73 -9.62
CA THR A 52 -20.85 -35.85 -8.43
C THR A 52 -19.41 -35.41 -8.72
N VAL A 53 -18.82 -35.86 -9.83
CA VAL A 53 -17.45 -35.50 -10.23
C VAL A 53 -17.35 -34.01 -10.56
N CYS A 54 -18.29 -33.49 -11.34
CA CYS A 54 -18.28 -32.08 -11.75
C CYS A 54 -18.54 -31.13 -10.58
N SER A 55 -19.51 -31.44 -9.71
CA SER A 55 -19.79 -30.69 -8.49
C SER A 55 -18.59 -30.72 -7.53
N THR A 56 -17.94 -31.87 -7.35
CA THR A 56 -16.73 -31.98 -6.52
C THR A 56 -15.58 -31.15 -7.09
N ALA A 57 -15.41 -31.16 -8.42
CA ALA A 57 -14.40 -30.35 -9.09
C ALA A 57 -14.69 -28.85 -8.94
N ALA A 58 -15.94 -28.43 -9.11
CA ALA A 58 -16.38 -27.05 -8.91
C ALA A 58 -16.11 -26.56 -7.48
N VAL A 59 -16.51 -27.34 -6.46
CA VAL A 59 -16.25 -27.04 -5.05
C VAL A 59 -14.76 -26.97 -4.75
N ALA A 60 -13.95 -27.87 -5.30
CA ALA A 60 -12.50 -27.86 -5.10
C ALA A 60 -11.83 -26.63 -5.72
N LEU A 61 -12.26 -26.22 -6.92
CA LEU A 61 -11.77 -25.00 -7.59
C LEU A 61 -12.15 -23.74 -6.83
N LEU A 62 -13.37 -23.69 -6.28
CA LEU A 62 -13.81 -22.59 -5.41
C LEU A 62 -12.99 -22.53 -4.14
N ALA A 63 -12.80 -23.66 -3.46
CA ALA A 63 -11.98 -23.72 -2.25
C ALA A 63 -10.53 -23.31 -2.53
N ALA A 64 -9.97 -23.67 -3.69
CA ALA A 64 -8.65 -23.22 -4.11
C ALA A 64 -8.61 -21.70 -4.31
N GLY A 65 -9.58 -21.12 -5.03
CA GLY A 65 -9.66 -19.67 -5.22
C GLY A 65 -9.86 -18.91 -3.89
N TRP A 66 -10.62 -19.47 -2.95
CA TRP A 66 -10.79 -18.89 -1.62
C TRP A 66 -9.51 -18.91 -0.79
N ARG A 67 -8.73 -20.00 -0.87
CA ARG A 67 -7.40 -20.06 -0.23
C ARG A 67 -6.42 -19.07 -0.84
N ASP A 68 -6.44 -18.90 -2.16
CA ASP A 68 -5.57 -17.93 -2.85
C ASP A 68 -5.82 -16.51 -2.31
N ILE A 69 -7.08 -16.13 -2.08
CA ILE A 69 -7.46 -14.84 -1.49
C ILE A 69 -7.06 -14.75 -0.03
N ALA A 70 -7.31 -15.79 0.77
CA ALA A 70 -6.92 -15.80 2.18
C ALA A 70 -5.40 -15.65 2.34
N GLU A 71 -4.61 -16.35 1.53
CA GLU A 71 -3.15 -16.23 1.53
C GLU A 71 -2.66 -14.84 1.08
N LEU A 72 -3.38 -14.17 0.17
CA LEU A 72 -3.11 -12.76 -0.19
C LEU A 72 -3.40 -11.84 0.98
N THR A 73 -4.54 -12.01 1.67
CA THR A 73 -4.89 -11.24 2.88
C THR A 73 -3.84 -11.42 3.97
N ASP A 74 -3.42 -12.67 4.24
CA ASP A 74 -2.43 -12.98 5.27
C ASP A 74 -1.06 -12.40 4.93
N ARG A 75 -0.63 -12.46 3.66
CA ARG A 75 0.61 -11.81 3.22
C ARG A 75 0.58 -10.29 3.40
N HIS A 76 -0.56 -9.66 3.07
CA HIS A 76 -0.73 -8.22 3.30
C HIS A 76 -0.74 -7.87 4.79
N ARG A 77 -1.38 -8.68 5.65
CA ARG A 77 -1.35 -8.50 7.11
C ARG A 77 0.07 -8.67 7.67
N ALA A 78 0.80 -9.70 7.25
CA ALA A 78 2.18 -9.93 7.71
C ALA A 78 3.13 -8.81 7.26
N SER A 79 3.00 -8.34 6.01
CA SER A 79 3.76 -7.20 5.51
C SER A 79 3.47 -5.93 6.31
N ARG A 80 2.22 -5.73 6.74
CA ARG A 80 1.81 -4.60 7.59
C ARG A 80 2.42 -4.68 8.98
N GLU A 81 2.36 -5.83 9.64
CA GLU A 81 2.96 -5.95 10.98
C GLU A 81 4.46 -5.66 10.96
N HIS A 82 5.14 -6.03 9.86
CA HIS A 82 6.55 -5.75 9.69
C HIS A 82 6.80 -4.25 9.44
N SER A 83 6.03 -3.61 8.55
CA SER A 83 6.15 -2.17 8.29
C SER A 83 5.79 -1.34 9.52
N GLU A 84 4.73 -1.68 10.26
CA GLU A 84 4.36 -1.02 11.51
C GLU A 84 5.47 -1.12 12.57
N ARG A 85 6.15 -2.27 12.69
CA ARG A 85 7.26 -2.43 13.65
C ARG A 85 8.52 -1.66 13.25
N ALA A 86 8.81 -1.56 11.95
CA ALA A 86 9.92 -0.74 11.45
C ALA A 86 9.61 0.76 11.66
N MET A 87 8.38 1.15 11.34
CA MET A 87 7.85 2.49 11.49
C MET A 87 7.78 2.98 12.94
N VAL A 88 7.25 2.19 13.88
CA VAL A 88 7.23 2.57 15.31
C VAL A 88 8.66 2.81 15.82
N ARG A 89 9.64 2.04 15.32
CA ARG A 89 11.06 2.26 15.63
C ARG A 89 11.59 3.55 14.99
N GLY A 90 11.17 3.88 13.76
CA GLY A 90 11.51 5.14 13.09
C GLY A 90 10.95 6.37 13.82
N ILE A 91 9.67 6.37 14.17
CA ILE A 91 9.01 7.45 14.93
C ILE A 91 9.67 7.60 16.30
N ALA A 92 9.88 6.51 17.03
CA ALA A 92 10.51 6.57 18.35
C ALA A 92 11.93 7.16 18.26
N LYS A 93 12.70 6.85 17.22
CA LYS A 93 14.03 7.45 16.99
C LYS A 93 13.93 8.95 16.64
N ALA A 94 12.99 9.32 15.79
CA ALA A 94 12.75 10.70 15.38
C ALA A 94 12.29 11.59 16.56
N GLU A 95 11.34 11.11 17.37
CA GLU A 95 10.88 11.77 18.58
C GLU A 95 12.00 11.91 19.61
N LEU A 96 12.84 10.88 19.78
CA LEU A 96 13.98 10.95 20.68
C LEU A 96 14.97 12.03 20.24
N GLY A 97 15.26 12.13 18.94
CA GLY A 97 16.14 13.17 18.37
C GLY A 97 15.57 14.58 18.53
N SER A 98 14.28 14.78 18.26
CA SER A 98 13.58 16.06 18.48
C SER A 98 13.56 16.46 19.96
N HIS A 99 13.29 15.51 20.86
CA HIS A 99 13.29 15.76 22.29
C HIS A 99 14.70 16.10 22.81
N GLN A 100 15.72 15.38 22.36
CA GLN A 100 17.12 15.65 22.72
C GLN A 100 17.57 17.03 22.21
N SER A 101 17.25 17.39 20.96
CA SER A 101 17.53 18.73 20.43
C SER A 101 16.85 19.82 21.24
N ARG A 102 15.57 19.68 21.61
CA ARG A 102 14.85 20.67 22.45
C ARG A 102 15.46 20.84 23.84
N VAL A 103 15.74 19.73 24.52
CA VAL A 103 16.38 19.79 25.85
C VAL A 103 17.74 20.46 25.77
N LEU A 104 18.52 20.20 24.71
CA LEU A 104 19.84 20.81 24.51
C LEU A 104 19.76 22.29 24.18
N HIS A 105 18.75 22.71 23.42
CA HIS A 105 18.49 24.11 23.16
C HIS A 105 18.18 24.84 24.47
N ASP A 106 17.31 24.28 25.32
CA ASP A 106 16.98 24.90 26.60
C ASP A 106 18.19 24.98 27.56
N THR A 107 19.06 23.97 27.60
CA THR A 107 20.25 24.03 28.47
C THR A 107 21.27 25.05 27.95
N VAL A 108 21.58 25.03 26.64
CA VAL A 108 22.54 25.97 26.02
C VAL A 108 22.04 27.41 26.12
N VAL A 109 20.75 27.67 25.82
CA VAL A 109 20.13 29.00 25.95
C VAL A 109 20.18 29.49 27.39
N ASN A 110 19.88 28.62 28.37
CA ASN A 110 19.95 28.99 29.78
C ASN A 110 21.39 29.29 30.24
N THR A 111 22.38 28.52 29.80
CA THR A 111 23.80 28.77 30.10
C THR A 111 24.26 30.09 29.50
N LEU A 112 23.98 30.36 28.22
CA LEU A 112 24.28 31.63 27.56
C LEU A 112 23.55 32.80 28.23
N GLY A 113 22.27 32.62 28.60
CA GLY A 113 21.48 33.61 29.34
C GLY A 113 22.06 33.93 30.72
N ALA A 114 22.61 32.94 31.42
CA ALA A 114 23.26 33.14 32.71
C ALA A 114 24.56 33.94 32.58
N VAL A 115 25.36 33.68 31.53
CA VAL A 115 26.56 34.45 31.19
C VAL A 115 26.19 35.88 30.80
N ALA A 116 25.23 36.04 29.88
CA ALA A 116 24.68 37.31 29.43
C ALA A 116 24.25 38.23 30.58
N ASN A 117 23.63 37.68 31.61
CA ASN A 117 23.14 38.43 32.77
C ASN A 117 24.20 38.61 33.87
N GLY A 118 25.38 38.02 33.73
CA GLY A 118 26.44 38.06 34.74
C GLY A 118 26.09 37.30 36.03
N ALA A 119 25.14 36.36 35.97
CA ALA A 119 24.67 35.61 37.14
C ALA A 119 25.72 34.59 37.65
N VAL A 120 26.72 34.26 36.82
CA VAL A 120 27.71 33.20 37.08
C VAL A 120 29.12 33.73 37.38
N VAL A 121 29.27 35.05 37.59
CA VAL A 121 30.58 35.72 37.77
C VAL A 121 31.33 35.21 39.02
N SER A 122 30.59 34.73 40.04
CA SER A 122 31.13 34.25 41.31
C SER A 122 31.43 32.75 41.35
N ASP A 123 30.84 31.91 40.48
CA ASP A 123 31.02 30.46 40.44
C ASP A 123 31.64 30.00 39.11
N ARG A 124 32.94 30.28 38.96
CA ARG A 124 33.70 30.03 37.73
C ARG A 124 33.85 28.53 37.42
N GLU A 125 33.99 27.72 38.46
CA GLU A 125 34.14 26.27 38.29
C GLU A 125 32.81 25.61 37.92
N GLY A 126 31.70 26.06 38.53
CA GLY A 126 30.36 25.64 38.13
C GLY A 126 29.99 26.07 36.71
N LEU A 127 30.43 27.26 36.27
CA LEU A 127 30.29 27.70 34.87
C LEU A 127 31.07 26.78 33.92
N ARG A 128 32.34 26.51 34.22
CA ARG A 128 33.21 25.67 33.40
C ARG A 128 32.63 24.26 33.23
N GLU A 129 32.10 23.68 34.29
CA GLU A 129 31.48 22.35 34.25
C GLU A 129 30.18 22.33 33.43
N ARG A 130 29.33 23.35 33.57
CA ARG A 130 28.13 23.49 32.73
C ARG A 130 28.47 23.66 31.26
N CYS A 131 29.42 24.54 30.93
CA CYS A 131 29.87 24.71 29.55
C CYS A 131 30.45 23.41 28.97
N ARG A 132 31.20 22.63 29.75
CA ARG A 132 31.69 21.30 29.31
C ARG A 132 30.55 20.33 29.04
N ALA A 133 29.56 20.27 29.94
CA ALA A 133 28.41 19.39 29.76
C ALA A 133 27.61 19.77 28.51
N ASP A 134 27.38 21.07 28.30
CA ASP A 134 26.68 21.59 27.12
C ASP A 134 27.48 21.34 25.82
N VAL A 135 28.80 21.56 25.80
CA VAL A 135 29.66 21.25 24.63
C VAL A 135 29.69 19.75 24.35
N ALA A 136 29.86 18.91 25.37
CA ALA A 136 29.86 17.45 25.19
C ALA A 136 28.53 16.94 24.63
N ALA A 137 27.42 17.58 25.01
CA ALA A 137 26.11 17.21 24.51
C ALA A 137 25.83 17.74 23.08
N ILE A 138 26.38 18.90 22.71
CA ILE A 138 26.44 19.35 21.31
C ILE A 138 27.29 18.38 20.46
N ASP A 139 28.44 17.95 20.96
CA ASP A 139 29.34 17.02 20.27
C ASP A 139 28.69 15.65 20.08
N ALA A 140 27.95 15.16 21.08
CA ALA A 140 27.19 13.91 20.96
C ALA A 140 26.11 13.99 19.87
N LEU A 141 25.43 15.12 19.71
CA LEU A 141 24.49 15.33 18.59
C LEU A 141 25.20 15.31 17.23
N GLU A 142 26.43 15.82 17.14
CA GLU A 142 27.24 15.75 15.93
C GLU A 142 27.71 14.32 15.62
N GLU A 143 28.01 13.52 16.65
CA GLU A 143 28.48 12.13 16.53
C GLU A 143 27.36 11.15 16.13
N PHE A 144 26.11 11.43 16.51
CA PHE A 144 24.93 10.68 16.05
C PHE A 144 24.52 10.96 14.59
N ARG A 145 25.35 11.68 13.81
CA ARG A 145 25.16 11.80 12.36
C ARG A 145 25.17 10.43 11.69
N ILE A 146 24.00 10.02 11.22
CA ILE A 146 23.93 9.65 9.82
C ILE A 146 23.91 11.00 9.10
N PRO A 147 24.94 11.39 8.32
CA PRO A 147 24.91 12.67 7.63
C PRO A 147 23.59 12.76 6.87
N GLY A 148 22.93 13.92 6.95
CA GLY A 148 21.69 14.21 6.24
C GLY A 148 21.93 14.30 4.75
N VAL A 149 22.37 13.19 4.16
CA VAL A 149 22.55 13.04 2.74
C VAL A 149 21.15 12.88 2.16
N ALA A 150 20.48 14.00 1.92
CA ALA A 150 19.14 14.01 1.31
C ALA A 150 19.26 14.07 -0.22
N THR A 151 20.38 14.55 -0.73
CA THR A 151 20.64 14.76 -2.15
C THR A 151 21.94 14.10 -2.62
N VAL A 152 22.08 13.89 -3.93
CA VAL A 152 23.33 13.40 -4.53
C VAL A 152 24.49 14.39 -4.31
N SER A 153 24.20 15.70 -4.23
CA SER A 153 25.20 16.72 -3.92
C SER A 153 25.81 16.54 -2.53
N ASP A 154 24.96 16.19 -1.56
CA ASP A 154 25.40 15.93 -0.18
C ASP A 154 26.27 14.67 -0.16
N LEU A 155 25.95 13.68 -0.99
CA LEU A 155 26.69 12.41 -1.07
C LEU A 155 28.11 12.64 -1.60
N ILE A 156 28.25 13.47 -2.62
CA ILE A 156 29.55 13.87 -3.18
C ILE A 156 30.36 14.66 -2.14
N SER A 157 29.72 15.61 -1.46
CA SER A 157 30.38 16.41 -0.42
C SER A 157 30.84 15.54 0.75
N TYR A 158 30.01 14.58 1.16
CA TYR A 158 30.33 13.62 2.21
C TYR A 158 31.49 12.70 1.82
N ALA A 159 31.51 12.18 0.59
CA ALA A 159 32.64 11.38 0.10
C ALA A 159 33.97 12.16 0.15
N GLY A 160 33.93 13.46 -0.17
CA GLY A 160 35.09 14.33 -0.05
C GLY A 160 35.62 14.47 1.39
N THR A 161 34.76 14.39 2.41
CA THR A 161 35.20 14.39 3.83
C THR A 161 35.90 13.09 4.25
N LEU A 162 35.74 12.03 3.46
CA LEU A 162 36.38 10.72 3.67
C LEU A 162 37.60 10.52 2.76
N ASP A 163 38.08 11.59 2.11
CA ASP A 163 39.14 11.55 1.09
C ASP A 163 38.83 10.61 -0.10
N ILE A 164 37.55 10.46 -0.47
CA ILE A 164 37.11 9.70 -1.65
C ILE A 164 36.66 10.65 -2.78
N ASP A 165 37.24 10.46 -3.96
CA ASP A 165 36.76 10.98 -5.24
C ASP A 165 35.55 10.17 -5.73
N LEU A 166 34.34 10.70 -5.53
CA LEU A 166 33.09 10.07 -5.96
C LEU A 166 32.73 10.46 -7.39
N VAL A 167 32.87 9.52 -8.32
CA VAL A 167 32.54 9.69 -9.74
C VAL A 167 31.13 9.20 -10.02
N VAL A 168 30.19 10.11 -10.28
CA VAL A 168 28.82 9.75 -10.69
C VAL A 168 28.70 9.82 -12.21
N HIS A 169 28.55 8.67 -12.88
CA HIS A 169 28.56 8.58 -14.34
C HIS A 169 27.35 9.26 -15.01
N ASP A 170 26.16 9.15 -14.40
CA ASP A 170 24.95 9.83 -14.85
C ASP A 170 24.23 10.45 -13.64
N ARG A 171 24.65 11.67 -13.29
CA ARG A 171 24.09 12.42 -12.16
C ARG A 171 22.62 12.76 -12.37
N ALA A 172 22.24 13.15 -13.59
CA ALA A 172 20.86 13.53 -13.88
C ALA A 172 19.90 12.35 -13.73
N ALA A 173 20.31 11.14 -14.17
CA ALA A 173 19.52 9.93 -13.98
C ALA A 173 19.41 9.53 -12.50
N LEU A 174 20.50 9.66 -11.73
CA LEU A 174 20.49 9.38 -10.29
C LEU A 174 19.56 10.34 -9.53
N ASP A 175 19.69 11.65 -9.78
CA ASP A 175 18.83 12.68 -9.21
C ASP A 175 17.37 12.44 -9.60
N ALA A 176 17.08 12.10 -10.86
CA ALA A 176 15.73 11.81 -11.31
C ALA A 176 15.17 10.51 -10.69
N LEU A 177 16.00 9.48 -10.48
CA LEU A 177 15.57 8.24 -9.81
C LEU A 177 15.17 8.51 -8.36
N ILE A 178 16.02 9.24 -7.62
CA ILE A 178 15.79 9.62 -6.22
C ILE A 178 14.59 10.56 -6.12
N ALA A 179 14.52 11.61 -6.92
CA ALA A 179 13.42 12.57 -6.92
C ALA A 179 12.05 11.95 -7.25
N ARG A 180 12.00 10.81 -7.94
CA ARG A 180 10.74 10.07 -8.19
C ARG A 180 10.27 9.23 -7.01
N GLN A 181 11.13 9.00 -6.00
CA GLN A 181 10.73 8.26 -4.80
C GLN A 181 10.09 9.17 -3.76
N PRO A 182 9.29 8.64 -2.83
CA PRO A 182 8.85 9.38 -1.65
C PRO A 182 10.01 9.67 -0.70
N LEU A 183 9.88 10.71 0.14
CA LEU A 183 10.98 11.26 0.93
C LEU A 183 11.66 10.23 1.85
N TRP A 184 10.88 9.40 2.57
CA TRP A 184 11.42 8.34 3.43
C TRP A 184 12.29 7.36 2.64
N ARG A 185 11.88 7.01 1.42
CA ARG A 185 12.62 6.08 0.56
C ARG A 185 13.87 6.72 -0.02
N ARG A 186 13.81 8.03 -0.31
CA ARG A 186 15.00 8.81 -0.71
C ARG A 186 16.06 8.75 0.37
N GLN A 187 15.69 8.99 1.62
CA GLN A 187 16.61 8.97 2.75
C GLN A 187 17.27 7.59 2.91
N GLU A 188 16.51 6.49 2.78
CA GLU A 188 17.10 5.15 2.88
C GLU A 188 17.98 4.79 1.69
N ILE A 189 17.59 5.14 0.45
CA ILE A 189 18.44 4.94 -0.74
C ILE A 189 19.75 5.70 -0.59
N VAL A 190 19.68 6.97 -0.20
CA VAL A 190 20.86 7.82 -0.07
C VAL A 190 21.69 7.40 1.14
N GLY A 191 21.06 6.95 2.22
CA GLY A 191 21.75 6.37 3.38
C GLY A 191 22.44 5.04 3.08
N LEU A 192 21.88 4.19 2.20
CA LEU A 192 22.54 2.99 1.69
C LEU A 192 23.74 3.33 0.81
N LEU A 193 23.61 4.36 -0.05
CA LEU A 193 24.71 4.88 -0.84
C LEU A 193 25.84 5.40 0.06
N GLY A 194 25.52 6.21 1.07
CA GLY A 194 26.49 6.76 2.01
C GLY A 194 27.20 5.71 2.86
N GLU A 195 26.48 4.68 3.31
CA GLU A 195 27.06 3.55 4.04
C GLU A 195 28.03 2.76 3.16
N SER A 196 27.68 2.57 1.89
CA SER A 196 28.54 1.86 0.93
C SER A 196 29.84 2.64 0.66
N ILE A 197 29.76 3.96 0.51
CA ILE A 197 30.95 4.83 0.39
C ILE A 197 31.80 4.78 1.66
N THR A 198 31.16 4.81 2.83
CA THR A 198 31.86 4.70 4.13
C THR A 198 32.62 3.39 4.25
N ASN A 199 32.01 2.28 3.79
CA ASN A 199 32.67 0.99 3.77
C ASN A 199 33.84 0.96 2.79
N ALA A 200 33.70 1.56 1.60
CA ALA A 200 34.81 1.70 0.67
C ALA A 200 35.98 2.49 1.29
N ALA A 201 35.70 3.59 1.98
CA ALA A 201 36.72 4.41 2.66
C ALA A 201 37.47 3.63 3.75
N LYS A 202 36.73 2.87 4.56
CA LYS A 202 37.30 2.14 5.71
C LYS A 202 38.04 0.87 5.30
N HIS A 203 37.58 0.19 4.25
CA HIS A 203 37.96 -1.20 4.01
C HIS A 203 38.58 -1.47 2.64
N SER A 204 38.25 -0.68 1.61
CA SER A 204 38.66 -0.98 0.23
C SER A 204 40.06 -0.45 -0.13
N GLN A 205 40.64 0.45 0.68
CA GLN A 205 41.94 1.11 0.41
C GLN A 205 41.97 1.85 -0.95
N VAL A 206 40.86 2.51 -1.28
CA VAL A 206 40.70 3.27 -2.53
C VAL A 206 40.56 4.76 -2.23
N ASP A 207 41.01 5.57 -3.18
CA ASP A 207 40.79 7.01 -3.24
C ASP A 207 39.65 7.39 -4.18
N ARG A 208 39.09 6.43 -4.93
CA ARG A 208 38.02 6.64 -5.90
C ARG A 208 36.93 5.58 -5.82
N VAL A 209 35.67 6.05 -5.90
CA VAL A 209 34.47 5.21 -5.99
C VAL A 209 33.62 5.72 -7.16
N SER A 210 33.04 4.80 -7.93
CA SER A 210 32.18 5.11 -9.06
C SER A 210 30.72 4.75 -8.79
N VAL A 211 29.79 5.56 -9.26
CA VAL A 211 28.34 5.31 -9.18
C VAL A 211 27.75 5.33 -10.57
N SER A 212 27.04 4.26 -10.91
CA SER A 212 26.30 4.11 -12.17
C SER A 212 24.83 3.85 -11.91
N VAL A 213 23.97 4.30 -12.83
CA VAL A 213 22.51 4.17 -12.71
C VAL A 213 21.95 3.58 -13.98
N ASP A 214 21.10 2.56 -13.81
CA ASP A 214 20.18 2.10 -14.85
C ASP A 214 18.76 2.57 -14.49
N GLY A 215 18.34 3.64 -15.15
CA GLY A 215 17.02 4.25 -14.93
C GLY A 215 15.84 3.39 -15.41
N LEU A 216 16.05 2.42 -16.29
CA LEU A 216 14.99 1.50 -16.76
C LEU A 216 14.78 0.35 -15.78
N ALA A 217 15.88 -0.20 -15.25
CA ALA A 217 15.84 -1.26 -14.24
C ALA A 217 15.63 -0.73 -12.80
N GLY A 218 15.75 0.59 -12.59
CA GLY A 218 15.70 1.20 -11.26
C GLY A 218 16.90 0.77 -10.40
N GLN A 219 18.06 0.53 -11.03
CA GLN A 219 19.26 0.04 -10.35
C GLN A 219 20.30 1.14 -10.20
N VAL A 220 20.96 1.15 -9.04
CA VAL A 220 22.11 2.01 -8.75
C VAL A 220 23.24 1.11 -8.30
N ALA A 221 24.36 1.12 -9.01
CA ALA A 221 25.53 0.32 -8.67
C ALA A 221 26.67 1.23 -8.22
N ILE A 222 27.24 0.92 -7.07
CA ILE A 222 28.39 1.60 -6.47
C ILE A 222 29.57 0.65 -6.59
N ARG A 223 30.65 1.09 -7.22
CA ARG A 223 31.81 0.24 -7.51
C ARG A 223 33.10 0.91 -7.06
N ASP A 224 33.92 0.14 -6.36
CA ASP A 224 35.32 0.41 -6.09
C ASP A 224 36.24 -0.62 -6.75
N GLU A 225 37.50 -0.27 -6.92
CA GLU A 225 38.56 -1.16 -7.46
C GLU A 225 39.55 -1.59 -6.36
N GLY A 226 39.07 -1.69 -5.12
CA GLY A 226 39.89 -1.94 -3.95
C GLY A 226 40.29 -3.39 -3.73
N VAL A 227 40.72 -3.67 -2.50
CA VAL A 227 41.19 -5.01 -2.11
C VAL A 227 40.12 -6.10 -2.21
N GLY A 228 38.83 -5.74 -2.13
CA GLY A 228 37.72 -6.68 -2.13
C GLY A 228 37.79 -7.71 -0.98
N THR A 229 36.78 -8.58 -0.92
CA THR A 229 36.67 -9.68 0.05
C THR A 229 35.97 -10.90 -0.57
N ALA A 230 36.31 -12.10 -0.10
CA ALA A 230 35.60 -13.33 -0.45
C ALA A 230 34.35 -13.57 0.42
N ASP A 231 34.26 -12.92 1.59
CA ASP A 231 33.11 -13.00 2.49
C ASP A 231 32.43 -11.63 2.58
N THR A 232 31.21 -11.56 2.05
CA THR A 232 30.35 -10.36 2.04
C THR A 232 29.24 -10.42 3.10
N ALA A 233 29.14 -11.50 3.89
CA ALA A 233 27.97 -11.75 4.74
C ALA A 233 27.74 -10.65 5.78
N ALA A 234 28.82 -10.14 6.40
CA ALA A 234 28.73 -9.07 7.39
C ALA A 234 28.28 -7.74 6.76
N LEU A 235 28.76 -7.42 5.56
CA LEU A 235 28.38 -6.21 4.84
C LEU A 235 26.92 -6.29 4.36
N VAL A 236 26.52 -7.42 3.79
CA VAL A 236 25.12 -7.67 3.39
C VAL A 236 24.22 -7.53 4.61
N ALA A 237 24.56 -8.14 5.75
CA ALA A 237 23.75 -8.04 6.98
C ALA A 237 23.64 -6.59 7.50
N ALA A 238 24.70 -5.79 7.39
CA ALA A 238 24.70 -4.38 7.78
C ALA A 238 23.79 -3.53 6.88
N LEU A 239 23.78 -3.80 5.56
CA LEU A 239 22.95 -3.10 4.59
C LEU A 239 21.50 -3.59 4.59
N ASP A 240 21.25 -4.86 4.89
CA ASP A 240 19.93 -5.51 4.78
C ASP A 240 18.87 -4.88 5.71
N LEU A 241 19.25 -4.40 6.89
CA LEU A 241 18.33 -3.70 7.78
C LEU A 241 17.77 -2.43 7.11
N ARG A 242 18.66 -1.62 6.54
CA ARG A 242 18.32 -0.35 5.88
C ARG A 242 17.65 -0.57 4.52
N ALA A 243 18.07 -1.62 3.81
CA ALA A 243 17.45 -2.09 2.57
C ALA A 243 15.98 -2.46 2.76
N ARG A 244 15.66 -3.18 3.83
CA ARG A 244 14.28 -3.55 4.17
C ARG A 244 13.43 -2.32 4.48
N ASP A 245 13.97 -1.38 5.25
CA ASP A 245 13.28 -0.13 5.58
C ASP A 245 13.03 0.74 4.33
N GLY A 246 13.97 0.76 3.39
CA GLY A 246 13.85 1.44 2.09
C GLY A 246 13.05 0.68 1.01
N MET A 247 12.58 -0.53 1.30
CA MET A 247 12.02 -1.46 0.28
C MET A 247 12.93 -1.58 -0.95
N THR A 248 14.24 -1.67 -0.71
CA THR A 248 15.29 -1.75 -1.71
C THR A 248 15.91 -3.15 -1.63
N LEU A 249 16.26 -3.73 -2.78
CA LEU A 249 17.05 -4.96 -2.78
C LEU A 249 18.52 -4.59 -2.86
N VAL A 250 19.35 -5.21 -2.04
CA VAL A 250 20.80 -5.02 -2.05
C VAL A 250 21.43 -6.32 -2.48
N ASP A 251 22.33 -6.21 -3.45
CA ASP A 251 23.23 -7.29 -3.84
C ASP A 251 24.67 -6.80 -3.75
N VAL A 252 25.57 -7.68 -3.32
CA VAL A 252 26.98 -7.32 -3.10
C VAL A 252 27.84 -8.36 -3.81
N GLU A 253 28.50 -7.90 -4.87
CA GLU A 253 29.50 -8.68 -5.60
C GLU A 253 30.89 -8.19 -5.18
N SER A 254 31.75 -9.12 -4.78
CA SER A 254 33.09 -8.80 -4.35
C SER A 254 34.02 -9.96 -4.62
N ALA A 255 35.24 -9.67 -5.06
CA ALA A 255 36.28 -10.67 -5.24
C ALA A 255 37.63 -10.11 -4.76
N PRO A 256 38.45 -10.91 -4.06
CA PRO A 256 39.77 -10.47 -3.62
C PRO A 256 40.63 -9.94 -4.78
N GLY A 257 41.12 -8.72 -4.65
CA GLY A 257 41.95 -8.02 -5.65
C GLY A 257 41.20 -7.44 -6.85
N ALA A 258 39.87 -7.55 -6.91
CA ALA A 258 39.04 -7.05 -8.01
C ALA A 258 38.05 -5.96 -7.59
N GLY A 259 38.12 -5.49 -6.34
CA GLY A 259 37.22 -4.52 -5.77
C GLY A 259 35.86 -5.09 -5.35
N MET A 260 34.92 -4.17 -5.14
CA MET A 260 33.57 -4.46 -4.69
C MET A 260 32.55 -3.67 -5.51
N THR A 261 31.41 -4.31 -5.78
CA THR A 261 30.23 -3.68 -6.37
C THR A 261 29.01 -3.92 -5.49
N VAL A 262 28.40 -2.85 -5.00
CA VAL A 262 27.14 -2.86 -4.27
C VAL A 262 26.04 -2.40 -5.21
N THR A 263 25.10 -3.27 -5.51
CA THR A 263 23.97 -2.99 -6.40
C THR A 263 22.70 -2.81 -5.59
N LEU A 264 22.13 -1.61 -5.66
CA LEU A 264 20.82 -1.27 -5.11
C LEU A 264 19.77 -1.41 -6.22
N THR A 265 18.76 -2.25 -6.03
CA THR A 265 17.57 -2.27 -6.91
C THR A 265 16.41 -1.60 -6.18
N VAL A 266 15.88 -0.54 -6.77
CA VAL A 266 14.74 0.22 -6.28
C VAL A 266 13.49 -0.21 -7.08
N PRO A 267 12.76 -1.25 -6.64
CA PRO A 267 11.57 -1.68 -7.36
C PRO A 267 10.52 -0.56 -7.35
N PRO A 268 9.75 -0.37 -8.44
CA PRO A 268 8.69 0.63 -8.45
C PRO A 268 7.71 0.34 -7.32
N LEU A 269 7.29 1.39 -6.61
CA LEU A 269 6.18 1.26 -5.68
C LEU A 269 4.97 0.83 -6.50
N GLN A 270 4.52 -0.40 -6.30
CA GLN A 270 3.31 -0.88 -6.95
C GLN A 270 2.15 -0.06 -6.38
N SER A 271 1.68 0.93 -7.13
CA SER A 271 0.41 1.57 -6.84
C SER A 271 -0.66 0.48 -6.95
N VAL A 272 -1.18 0.05 -5.81
CA VAL A 272 -2.36 -0.83 -5.78
C VAL A 272 -3.61 -0.03 -6.19
N GLU A 273 -3.49 1.30 -6.34
CA GLU A 273 -4.49 2.16 -6.95
C GLU A 273 -4.99 1.57 -8.28
N GLY A 274 -6.25 1.13 -8.26
CA GLY A 274 -6.95 0.60 -9.43
C GLY A 274 -7.02 -0.93 -9.55
N ARG A 275 -6.34 -1.72 -8.69
CA ARG A 275 -6.58 -3.17 -8.66
C ARG A 275 -7.82 -3.49 -7.85
N ASN A 276 -8.92 -3.78 -8.53
CA ASN A 276 -10.12 -4.30 -7.92
C ASN A 276 -9.89 -5.77 -7.51
N VAL A 277 -9.32 -5.99 -6.32
CA VAL A 277 -8.92 -7.30 -5.77
C VAL A 277 -10.04 -8.33 -5.88
N LEU A 278 -11.28 -7.90 -5.65
CA LEU A 278 -12.47 -8.73 -5.78
C LEU A 278 -12.72 -9.17 -7.23
N ALA A 279 -12.62 -8.25 -8.18
CA ALA A 279 -12.84 -8.52 -9.59
C ALA A 279 -11.80 -9.51 -10.14
N ASP A 280 -10.53 -9.36 -9.76
CA ASP A 280 -9.44 -10.24 -10.20
C ASP A 280 -9.63 -11.66 -9.65
N ALA A 281 -9.95 -11.78 -8.36
CA ALA A 281 -10.17 -13.06 -7.72
C ALA A 281 -11.39 -13.81 -8.30
N VAL A 282 -12.50 -13.09 -8.48
CA VAL A 282 -13.73 -13.62 -9.09
C VAL A 282 -13.50 -14.04 -10.54
N ALA A 283 -12.74 -13.26 -11.31
CA ALA A 283 -12.40 -13.59 -12.69
C ALA A 283 -11.62 -14.91 -12.76
N GLY A 284 -10.61 -15.08 -11.90
CA GLY A 284 -9.82 -16.30 -11.81
C GLY A 284 -10.65 -17.54 -11.47
N ILE A 285 -11.60 -17.42 -10.54
CA ILE A 285 -12.53 -18.50 -10.20
C ILE A 285 -13.46 -18.82 -11.38
N THR A 286 -14.04 -17.80 -12.01
CA THR A 286 -15.02 -17.96 -13.08
C THR A 286 -14.40 -18.65 -14.30
N VAL A 287 -13.17 -18.26 -14.70
CA VAL A 287 -12.43 -18.88 -15.81
C VAL A 287 -12.15 -20.36 -15.56
N ARG A 288 -11.95 -20.76 -14.30
CA ARG A 288 -11.72 -22.17 -13.92
C ARG A 288 -13.03 -22.96 -13.81
N LEU A 289 -14.12 -22.33 -13.37
CA LEU A 289 -15.42 -22.97 -13.13
C LEU A 289 -16.20 -23.24 -14.43
N VAL A 290 -16.20 -22.29 -15.37
CA VAL A 290 -16.98 -22.39 -16.62
C VAL A 290 -16.69 -23.66 -17.43
N PRO A 291 -15.42 -24.08 -17.65
CA PRO A 291 -15.13 -25.32 -18.36
C PRO A 291 -15.73 -26.58 -17.70
N VAL A 292 -15.77 -26.62 -16.36
CA VAL A 292 -16.36 -27.74 -15.61
C VAL A 292 -17.87 -27.79 -15.83
N LEU A 293 -18.55 -26.64 -15.74
CA LEU A 293 -19.99 -26.53 -16.01
C LEU A 293 -20.32 -26.91 -17.47
N LEU A 294 -19.52 -26.45 -18.44
CA LEU A 294 -19.73 -26.79 -19.85
C LEU A 294 -19.57 -28.29 -20.12
N ALA A 295 -18.57 -28.92 -19.49
CA ALA A 295 -18.34 -30.36 -19.60
C ALA A 295 -19.46 -31.17 -18.95
N GLU A 296 -19.94 -30.73 -17.79
CA GLU A 296 -21.09 -31.32 -17.10
C GLU A 296 -22.35 -31.25 -17.96
N PHE A 297 -22.71 -30.06 -18.44
CA PHE A 297 -23.92 -29.88 -19.26
C PHE A 297 -23.84 -30.64 -20.58
N LEU A 298 -22.66 -30.71 -21.21
CA LEU A 298 -22.46 -31.51 -22.42
C LEU A 298 -22.63 -33.00 -22.15
N ALA A 299 -22.04 -33.51 -21.07
CA ALA A 299 -22.12 -34.92 -20.71
C ALA A 299 -23.54 -35.33 -20.33
N VAL A 300 -24.25 -34.52 -19.54
CA VAL A 300 -25.65 -34.77 -19.18
C VAL A 300 -26.57 -34.66 -20.40
N ALA A 301 -26.37 -33.67 -21.28
CA ALA A 301 -27.16 -33.56 -22.52
C ALA A 301 -26.93 -34.75 -23.47
N ALA A 302 -25.69 -35.25 -23.57
CA ALA A 302 -25.36 -36.44 -24.34
C ALA A 302 -26.01 -37.70 -23.76
N LEU A 303 -25.96 -37.89 -22.43
CA LEU A 303 -26.64 -38.98 -21.73
C LEU A 303 -28.17 -38.90 -21.91
N ALA A 304 -28.76 -37.71 -21.71
CA ALA A 304 -30.18 -37.48 -21.89
C ALA A 304 -30.65 -37.83 -23.32
N SER A 305 -29.82 -37.54 -24.31
CA SER A 305 -30.05 -37.89 -25.71
C SER A 305 -29.89 -39.40 -25.98
N ALA A 306 -28.85 -40.04 -25.43
CA ALA A 306 -28.56 -41.46 -25.60
C ALA A 306 -29.67 -42.40 -25.10
N PHE A 307 -30.32 -42.04 -23.99
CA PHE A 307 -31.36 -42.87 -23.39
C PHE A 307 -32.78 -42.60 -23.92
N ARG A 308 -32.91 -41.74 -24.94
CA ARG A 308 -34.19 -41.39 -25.56
C ARG A 308 -34.72 -42.51 -26.46
N THR A 309 -36.01 -42.83 -26.37
CA THR A 309 -36.68 -43.72 -27.33
C THR A 309 -36.94 -42.98 -28.65
N GLY A 310 -36.61 -43.58 -29.80
CA GLY A 310 -36.80 -42.96 -31.12
C GLY A 310 -35.72 -41.93 -31.45
N TRP A 311 -34.49 -42.42 -31.64
CA TRP A 311 -33.36 -41.59 -32.08
C TRP A 311 -33.61 -41.00 -33.47
N SER A 312 -33.56 -39.67 -33.57
CA SER A 312 -33.54 -38.96 -34.85
C SER A 312 -32.66 -37.72 -34.74
N MET A 313 -32.07 -37.28 -35.86
CA MET A 313 -31.26 -36.06 -35.88
C MET A 313 -32.07 -34.83 -35.44
N HIS A 314 -33.34 -34.75 -35.86
CA HIS A 314 -34.28 -33.67 -35.55
C HIS A 314 -34.54 -33.52 -34.04
N ALA A 315 -34.41 -34.59 -33.30
CA ALA A 315 -34.62 -34.65 -31.87
C ALA A 315 -33.44 -34.16 -31.02
N MET A 316 -32.21 -34.25 -31.54
CA MET A 316 -31.00 -33.79 -30.86
C MET A 316 -30.74 -32.31 -31.08
N ILE A 317 -31.23 -31.73 -32.19
CA ILE A 317 -31.01 -30.34 -32.56
C ILE A 317 -31.43 -29.36 -31.44
N PRO A 318 -32.61 -29.46 -30.81
CA PRO A 318 -33.00 -28.52 -29.76
C PRO A 318 -32.06 -28.54 -28.54
N ALA A 319 -31.61 -29.73 -28.13
CA ALA A 319 -30.70 -29.87 -26.99
C ALA A 319 -29.30 -29.31 -27.29
N LEU A 320 -28.77 -29.55 -28.50
CA LEU A 320 -27.50 -28.98 -28.95
C LEU A 320 -27.57 -27.45 -29.09
N VAL A 321 -28.66 -26.93 -29.65
CA VAL A 321 -28.86 -25.47 -29.78
C VAL A 321 -28.97 -24.82 -28.40
N ALA A 322 -29.74 -25.41 -27.47
CA ALA A 322 -29.82 -24.91 -26.09
C ALA A 322 -28.46 -24.92 -25.40
N TRP A 323 -27.67 -25.99 -25.56
CA TRP A 323 -26.32 -26.08 -25.00
C TRP A 323 -25.38 -25.02 -25.60
N MET A 324 -25.42 -24.81 -26.92
CA MET A 324 -24.63 -23.77 -27.60
C MET A 324 -24.98 -22.37 -27.08
N ILE A 325 -26.25 -22.09 -26.80
CA ILE A 325 -26.68 -20.81 -26.23
C ILE A 325 -26.14 -20.66 -24.80
N VAL A 326 -26.28 -21.68 -23.95
CA VAL A 326 -25.72 -21.68 -22.58
C VAL A 326 -24.20 -21.50 -22.61
N ALA A 327 -23.52 -22.17 -23.53
CA ALA A 327 -22.08 -22.06 -23.71
C ALA A 327 -21.66 -20.65 -24.12
N ALA A 328 -22.37 -20.05 -25.09
CA ALA A 328 -22.13 -18.67 -25.49
C ALA A 328 -22.33 -17.69 -24.33
N VAL A 329 -23.36 -17.87 -23.51
CA VAL A 329 -23.61 -17.04 -22.32
C VAL A 329 -22.45 -17.18 -21.33
N LEU A 330 -22.07 -18.40 -20.94
CA LEU A 330 -21.00 -18.65 -19.97
C LEU A 330 -19.64 -18.12 -20.44
N VAL A 331 -19.29 -18.30 -21.71
CA VAL A 331 -18.05 -17.76 -22.30
C VAL A 331 -18.09 -16.23 -22.34
N THR A 332 -19.23 -15.63 -22.64
CA THR A 332 -19.36 -14.16 -22.62
C THR A 332 -19.11 -13.61 -21.21
N LEU A 333 -19.55 -14.31 -20.15
CA LEU A 333 -19.31 -13.91 -18.76
C LEU A 333 -17.83 -13.95 -18.34
N THR A 334 -17.01 -14.78 -18.99
CA THR A 334 -15.57 -14.86 -18.68
C THR A 334 -14.79 -13.71 -19.32
N VAL A 335 -15.16 -13.34 -20.55
CA VAL A 335 -14.44 -12.36 -21.40
C VAL A 335 -14.99 -10.93 -21.27
N ALA A 336 -16.24 -10.75 -20.83
CA ALA A 336 -16.87 -9.43 -20.80
C ALA A 336 -16.08 -8.42 -19.93
N PRO A 337 -15.89 -7.17 -20.41
CA PRO A 337 -15.20 -6.13 -19.67
C PRO A 337 -16.01 -5.75 -18.42
N ARG A 338 -15.28 -5.58 -17.31
CA ARG A 338 -15.85 -5.27 -15.99
C ARG A 338 -15.53 -3.82 -15.65
N ARG A 339 -16.55 -3.03 -15.32
CA ARG A 339 -16.38 -1.67 -14.79
C ARG A 339 -16.78 -1.68 -13.32
N ASP A 340 -15.90 -1.21 -12.45
CA ASP A 340 -16.12 -1.15 -11.00
C ASP A 340 -16.52 -2.49 -10.36
N GLY A 341 -16.07 -3.60 -10.95
CA GLY A 341 -16.40 -4.95 -10.48
C GLY A 341 -17.78 -5.45 -10.90
N HIS A 342 -18.45 -4.78 -11.85
CA HIS A 342 -19.77 -5.14 -12.37
C HIS A 342 -19.78 -5.40 -13.88
N LEU A 343 -20.74 -6.20 -14.33
CA LEU A 343 -21.03 -6.40 -15.75
C LEU A 343 -21.85 -5.23 -16.31
N SER A 344 -21.68 -4.95 -17.59
CA SER A 344 -22.55 -4.00 -18.28
C SER A 344 -23.99 -4.52 -18.31
N ALA A 345 -24.97 -3.63 -18.22
CA ALA A 345 -26.39 -3.99 -18.31
C ALA A 345 -26.70 -4.76 -19.59
N LEU A 346 -26.04 -4.42 -20.71
CA LEU A 346 -26.19 -5.11 -21.99
C LEU A 346 -25.80 -6.58 -21.90
N VAL A 347 -24.65 -6.91 -21.28
CA VAL A 347 -24.19 -8.30 -21.12
C VAL A 347 -25.14 -9.10 -20.23
N VAL A 348 -25.63 -8.48 -19.15
CA VAL A 348 -26.61 -9.11 -18.24
C VAL A 348 -27.91 -9.39 -18.97
N THR A 349 -28.46 -8.41 -19.68
CA THR A 349 -29.70 -8.57 -20.47
C THR A 349 -29.54 -9.60 -21.59
N ALA A 350 -28.42 -9.58 -22.32
CA ALA A 350 -28.13 -10.55 -23.37
C ALA A 350 -28.03 -11.98 -22.82
N GLY A 351 -27.40 -12.16 -21.66
CA GLY A 351 -27.33 -13.46 -21.00
C GLY A 351 -28.71 -13.99 -20.60
N TYR A 352 -29.59 -13.13 -20.07
CA TYR A 352 -30.97 -13.53 -19.77
C TYR A 352 -31.79 -13.87 -21.00
N LEU A 353 -31.70 -13.04 -22.05
CA LEU A 353 -32.36 -13.33 -23.33
C LEU A 353 -31.87 -14.67 -23.91
N GLY A 354 -30.57 -14.96 -23.79
CA GLY A 354 -30.01 -16.26 -24.13
C GLY A 354 -30.63 -17.40 -23.32
N MET A 355 -30.72 -17.26 -21.99
CA MET A 355 -31.35 -18.30 -21.14
C MET A 355 -32.83 -18.52 -21.46
N VAL A 356 -33.59 -17.45 -21.70
CA VAL A 356 -35.00 -17.55 -22.13
C VAL A 356 -35.09 -18.24 -23.48
N ALA A 357 -34.23 -17.90 -24.44
CA ALA A 357 -34.19 -18.54 -25.75
C ALA A 357 -33.86 -20.04 -25.65
N ALA A 358 -32.88 -20.42 -24.82
CA ALA A 358 -32.56 -21.82 -24.55
C ALA A 358 -33.76 -22.56 -23.93
N GLY A 359 -34.46 -21.93 -22.99
CA GLY A 359 -35.73 -22.39 -22.42
C GLY A 359 -36.81 -22.65 -23.47
N VAL A 360 -37.06 -21.68 -24.34
CA VAL A 360 -38.08 -21.79 -25.41
C VAL A 360 -37.73 -22.92 -26.38
N VAL A 361 -36.46 -23.02 -26.81
CA VAL A 361 -36.01 -24.09 -27.72
C VAL A 361 -36.18 -25.47 -27.07
N ALA A 362 -35.83 -25.59 -25.78
CA ALA A 362 -35.93 -26.84 -25.04
C ALA A 362 -37.38 -27.26 -24.71
N VAL A 363 -38.31 -26.31 -24.59
CA VAL A 363 -39.76 -26.58 -24.39
C VAL A 363 -40.46 -26.88 -25.71
N ALA A 364 -40.14 -26.16 -26.78
CA ALA A 364 -40.79 -26.31 -28.07
C ALA A 364 -40.55 -27.70 -28.70
N GLY A 365 -39.35 -28.26 -28.56
CA GLY A 365 -39.03 -29.59 -29.09
C GLY A 365 -39.92 -30.72 -28.54
N PRO A 366 -39.96 -30.92 -27.21
CA PRO A 366 -40.83 -31.90 -26.56
C PRO A 366 -42.32 -31.62 -26.73
N PHE A 367 -42.75 -30.35 -26.80
CA PHE A 367 -44.16 -30.01 -26.99
C PHE A 367 -44.67 -30.48 -28.36
N ILE A 368 -43.89 -30.26 -29.43
CA ILE A 368 -44.18 -30.75 -30.78
C ILE A 368 -44.27 -32.29 -30.81
N GLU A 369 -43.35 -32.96 -30.10
CA GLU A 369 -43.25 -34.42 -30.06
C GLU A 369 -44.34 -35.08 -29.21
N ALA A 370 -44.69 -34.48 -28.06
CA ALA A 370 -45.74 -34.94 -27.15
C ALA A 370 -47.15 -34.83 -27.78
N THR A 371 -47.43 -33.78 -28.55
CA THR A 371 -48.69 -33.67 -29.32
C THR A 371 -48.81 -34.71 -30.45
N SER A 372 -47.69 -35.29 -30.90
CA SER A 372 -47.67 -36.23 -32.03
C SER A 372 -47.66 -37.71 -31.64
N SER A 373 -47.26 -38.06 -30.40
CA SER A 373 -46.94 -39.44 -30.02
C SER A 373 -47.66 -39.99 -28.78
N GLY A 374 -48.47 -39.19 -28.08
CA GLY A 374 -49.38 -39.66 -27.01
C GLY A 374 -48.72 -40.19 -25.73
N ASN A 375 -47.39 -40.34 -25.69
CA ASN A 375 -46.65 -40.79 -24.51
C ASN A 375 -46.11 -39.58 -23.75
N GLY A 376 -46.85 -39.12 -22.75
CA GLY A 376 -46.51 -38.00 -21.87
C GLY A 376 -45.37 -38.31 -20.88
N PHE A 377 -44.20 -38.69 -21.37
CA PHE A 377 -42.99 -38.79 -20.56
C PHE A 377 -42.24 -37.46 -20.60
N ILE A 378 -41.91 -36.90 -19.43
CA ILE A 378 -41.02 -35.75 -19.35
C ILE A 378 -39.72 -36.11 -20.05
N SER A 379 -39.38 -35.38 -21.11
CA SER A 379 -38.09 -35.54 -21.78
C SER A 379 -36.99 -35.17 -20.79
N SER A 380 -36.00 -36.04 -20.63
CA SER A 380 -34.72 -35.84 -19.92
C SER A 380 -34.02 -34.51 -20.24
N ASN A 381 -34.43 -33.82 -21.31
CA ASN A 381 -33.94 -32.52 -21.73
C ASN A 381 -34.32 -31.35 -20.78
N MET A 382 -35.37 -31.46 -19.95
CA MET A 382 -35.76 -30.35 -19.07
C MET A 382 -34.98 -30.29 -17.74
N SER A 383 -34.45 -31.42 -17.25
CA SER A 383 -33.71 -31.43 -15.98
C SER A 383 -32.35 -30.73 -16.10
N TRP A 384 -31.57 -31.03 -17.14
CA TRP A 384 -30.23 -30.44 -17.32
C TRP A 384 -30.27 -28.94 -17.65
N LEU A 385 -31.38 -28.46 -18.22
CA LEU A 385 -31.57 -27.04 -18.49
C LEU A 385 -31.83 -26.23 -17.21
N GLY A 386 -32.46 -26.85 -16.20
CA GLY A 386 -32.57 -26.27 -14.85
C GLY A 386 -31.19 -26.06 -14.23
N ASP A 387 -30.36 -27.11 -14.26
CA ASP A 387 -28.99 -27.04 -13.76
C ASP A 387 -28.13 -26.03 -14.55
N ALA A 388 -28.33 -25.97 -15.88
CA ALA A 388 -27.67 -24.98 -16.74
C ALA A 388 -28.06 -23.55 -16.37
N ALA A 389 -29.35 -23.31 -16.07
CA ALA A 389 -29.80 -22.03 -15.56
C ALA A 389 -29.15 -21.71 -14.21
N ALA A 390 -29.14 -22.65 -13.27
CA ALA A 390 -28.49 -22.47 -11.96
C ALA A 390 -26.98 -22.18 -12.09
N GLY A 391 -26.26 -22.88 -12.97
CA GLY A 391 -24.85 -22.64 -13.25
C GLY A 391 -24.59 -21.24 -13.83
N VAL A 392 -25.44 -20.79 -14.76
CA VAL A 392 -25.38 -19.42 -15.29
C VAL A 392 -25.65 -18.38 -14.20
N CYS A 393 -26.62 -18.62 -13.31
CA CYS A 393 -26.86 -17.75 -12.13
C CYS A 393 -25.63 -17.63 -11.25
N ILE A 394 -25.00 -18.77 -10.97
CA ILE A 394 -23.82 -18.83 -10.10
C ILE A 394 -22.70 -17.98 -10.70
N CYS A 395 -22.44 -18.11 -12.00
CA CYS A 395 -21.46 -17.26 -12.70
C CYS A 395 -21.86 -15.79 -12.65
N PHE A 396 -23.13 -15.46 -12.85
CA PHE A 396 -23.62 -14.09 -12.73
C PHE A 396 -23.45 -13.51 -11.32
N ILE A 397 -23.73 -14.29 -10.27
CA ILE A 397 -23.56 -13.89 -8.87
C ILE A 397 -22.09 -13.68 -8.56
N LEU A 398 -21.23 -14.63 -8.97
CA LEU A 398 -19.80 -14.52 -8.78
C LEU A 398 -19.29 -13.24 -9.46
N VAL A 399 -19.63 -13.02 -10.73
CA VAL A 399 -19.07 -11.92 -11.53
C VAL A 399 -19.66 -10.56 -11.18
N ASP A 400 -20.98 -10.43 -11.04
CA ASP A 400 -21.65 -9.12 -10.85
C ASP A 400 -22.04 -8.80 -9.41
N GLY A 401 -22.37 -9.82 -8.61
CA GLY A 401 -22.68 -9.69 -7.18
C GLY A 401 -23.99 -8.95 -6.82
N ARG A 402 -24.71 -8.37 -7.79
CA ARG A 402 -25.97 -7.65 -7.54
C ARG A 402 -27.11 -8.63 -7.27
N ARG A 403 -27.86 -8.41 -6.19
CA ARG A 403 -29.06 -9.19 -5.85
C ARG A 403 -30.12 -9.16 -6.97
N ALA A 404 -30.22 -8.03 -7.68
CA ALA A 404 -31.15 -7.88 -8.81
C ALA A 404 -30.90 -8.90 -9.93
N VAL A 405 -29.67 -9.41 -10.05
CA VAL A 405 -29.30 -10.39 -11.07
C VAL A 405 -29.81 -11.81 -10.74
N MET A 406 -30.32 -12.03 -9.53
CA MET A 406 -30.86 -13.32 -9.08
C MET A 406 -32.33 -13.54 -9.48
N LEU A 407 -33.07 -12.45 -9.74
CA LEU A 407 -34.52 -12.51 -9.89
C LEU A 407 -34.95 -13.20 -11.20
N PRO A 408 -34.37 -12.88 -12.38
CA PRO A 408 -34.81 -13.49 -13.63
C PRO A 408 -34.61 -15.01 -13.70
N PRO A 409 -33.49 -15.59 -13.23
CA PRO A 409 -33.34 -17.04 -13.27
C PRO A 409 -34.22 -17.81 -12.29
N LEU A 410 -34.49 -17.26 -11.10
CA LEU A 410 -35.48 -17.84 -10.18
C LEU A 410 -36.86 -17.85 -10.82
N VAL A 411 -37.21 -16.79 -11.56
CA VAL A 411 -38.45 -16.71 -12.33
C VAL A 411 -38.46 -17.72 -13.48
N ILE A 412 -37.36 -17.88 -14.23
CA ILE A 412 -37.23 -18.87 -15.31
C ILE A 412 -37.38 -20.30 -14.75
N GLY A 413 -36.72 -20.62 -13.64
CA GLY A 413 -36.83 -21.93 -12.97
C GLY A 413 -38.26 -22.20 -12.47
N ALA A 414 -38.88 -21.22 -11.80
CA ALA A 414 -40.27 -21.33 -11.32
C ALA A 414 -41.28 -21.48 -12.48
N ALA A 415 -41.06 -20.77 -13.59
CA ALA A 415 -41.87 -20.91 -14.80
C ALA A 415 -41.72 -22.32 -15.42
N GLY A 416 -40.48 -22.82 -15.51
CA GLY A 416 -40.19 -24.18 -15.98
C GLY A 416 -40.86 -25.26 -15.11
N LEU A 417 -40.85 -25.08 -13.79
CA LEU A 417 -41.56 -25.96 -12.86
C LEU A 417 -43.08 -25.92 -13.08
N THR A 418 -43.65 -24.73 -13.24
CA THR A 418 -45.10 -24.55 -13.46
C THR A 418 -45.55 -25.26 -14.73
N VAL A 419 -44.79 -25.10 -15.83
CA VAL A 419 -45.04 -25.80 -17.11
C VAL A 419 -44.92 -27.31 -16.93
N THR A 420 -43.89 -27.78 -16.21
CA THR A 420 -43.68 -29.22 -15.95
C THR A 420 -44.82 -29.83 -15.13
N MET A 421 -45.31 -29.11 -14.11
CA MET A 421 -46.45 -29.51 -13.28
C MET A 421 -47.75 -29.57 -14.08
N MET A 422 -48.01 -28.59 -14.94
CA MET A 422 -49.19 -28.53 -15.80
C MET A 422 -49.25 -29.69 -16.81
N ILE A 423 -48.10 -30.10 -17.34
CA ILE A 423 -48.02 -31.16 -18.35
C ILE A 423 -48.13 -32.56 -17.73
N SER A 424 -47.62 -32.77 -16.50
CA SER A 424 -47.22 -34.12 -16.09
C SER A 424 -47.99 -34.74 -14.92
N GLY A 425 -48.69 -33.98 -14.07
CA GLY A 425 -49.60 -34.46 -13.00
C GLY A 425 -49.01 -35.35 -11.87
N ARG A 426 -48.13 -36.33 -12.18
CA ARG A 426 -47.52 -37.33 -11.29
C ARG A 426 -46.00 -37.14 -11.09
N ALA A 427 -45.35 -36.31 -11.90
CA ALA A 427 -43.89 -36.09 -11.89
C ALA A 427 -43.46 -34.78 -11.20
N ALA A 428 -44.35 -34.17 -10.41
CA ALA A 428 -44.12 -32.90 -9.74
C ALA A 428 -43.04 -32.96 -8.65
N THR A 429 -42.78 -34.12 -8.05
CA THR A 429 -41.89 -34.24 -6.88
C THR A 429 -40.40 -34.13 -7.22
N SER A 430 -39.92 -34.72 -8.32
CA SER A 430 -38.50 -34.64 -8.70
C SER A 430 -38.09 -33.25 -9.22
N ALA A 431 -39.00 -32.57 -9.94
CA ALA A 431 -38.80 -31.20 -10.40
C ALA A 431 -38.75 -30.20 -9.22
N VAL A 432 -39.55 -30.43 -8.17
CA VAL A 432 -39.49 -29.61 -6.95
C VAL A 432 -38.15 -29.82 -6.23
N VAL A 433 -37.69 -31.07 -6.07
CA VAL A 433 -36.43 -31.37 -5.37
C VAL A 433 -35.21 -30.78 -6.08
N THR A 434 -35.15 -30.86 -7.41
CA THR A 434 -34.06 -30.27 -8.21
C THR A 434 -34.05 -28.74 -8.10
N LEU A 435 -35.21 -28.08 -8.18
CA LEU A 435 -35.30 -26.63 -8.02
C LEU A 435 -34.91 -26.16 -6.60
N PHE A 436 -35.24 -26.94 -5.57
CA PHE A 436 -34.76 -26.67 -4.21
C PHE A 436 -33.24 -26.83 -4.10
N ALA A 437 -32.65 -27.83 -4.75
CA ALA A 437 -31.21 -28.04 -4.78
C ALA A 437 -30.49 -26.88 -5.50
N ASP A 438 -31.03 -26.43 -6.64
CA ASP A 438 -30.53 -25.27 -7.39
C ASP A 438 -30.59 -23.98 -6.57
N ALA A 439 -31.73 -23.73 -5.91
CA ALA A 439 -31.92 -22.57 -5.06
C ALA A 439 -30.94 -22.57 -3.87
N LEU A 440 -30.70 -23.74 -3.26
CA LEU A 440 -29.72 -23.91 -2.20
C LEU A 440 -28.29 -23.64 -2.70
N LEU A 441 -27.93 -24.16 -3.88
CA LEU A 441 -26.62 -23.94 -4.48
C LEU A 441 -26.40 -22.45 -4.76
N ILE A 442 -27.37 -21.79 -5.41
CA ILE A 442 -27.37 -20.35 -5.65
C ILE A 442 -27.18 -19.56 -4.34
N ALA A 443 -27.89 -19.94 -3.27
CA ALA A 443 -27.76 -19.30 -1.96
C ALA A 443 -26.37 -19.48 -1.34
N VAL A 444 -25.77 -20.67 -1.44
CA VAL A 444 -24.39 -20.92 -0.97
C VAL A 444 -23.40 -20.03 -1.70
N PHE A 445 -23.48 -19.95 -3.03
CA PHE A 445 -22.59 -19.09 -3.81
C PHE A 445 -22.78 -17.60 -3.54
N MET A 446 -24.01 -17.19 -3.22
CA MET A 446 -24.28 -15.82 -2.77
C MET A 446 -23.58 -15.53 -1.44
N VAL A 447 -23.64 -16.45 -0.47
CA VAL A 447 -22.93 -16.29 0.81
C VAL A 447 -21.42 -16.23 0.57
N VAL A 448 -20.87 -17.12 -0.24
CA VAL A 448 -19.43 -17.13 -0.60
C VAL A 448 -19.03 -15.80 -1.24
N ARG A 449 -19.79 -15.32 -2.23
CA ARG A 449 -19.53 -14.05 -2.91
C ARG A 449 -19.60 -12.84 -1.98
N THR A 450 -20.52 -12.85 -1.03
CA THR A 450 -20.66 -11.79 -0.03
C THR A 450 -19.43 -11.77 0.88
N ARG A 451 -19.01 -12.94 1.38
CA ARG A 451 -17.79 -13.06 2.21
C ARG A 451 -16.52 -12.64 1.47
N MET A 452 -16.40 -12.98 0.19
CA MET A 452 -15.28 -12.51 -0.64
C MET A 452 -15.27 -10.98 -0.79
N ALA A 453 -16.45 -10.36 -0.92
CA ALA A 453 -16.57 -8.91 -1.00
C ALA A 453 -16.14 -8.25 0.31
N ASP A 454 -16.58 -8.80 1.46
CA ASP A 454 -16.19 -8.30 2.77
C ASP A 454 -14.67 -8.37 2.97
N MET A 455 -14.04 -9.50 2.62
CA MET A 455 -12.58 -9.65 2.70
C MET A 455 -11.84 -8.69 1.76
N ALA A 456 -12.33 -8.51 0.53
CA ALA A 456 -11.72 -7.57 -0.41
C ALA A 456 -11.84 -6.12 0.05
N ALA A 457 -13.01 -5.73 0.59
CA ALA A 457 -13.23 -4.41 1.17
C ALA A 457 -12.36 -4.19 2.42
N GLU A 458 -12.11 -5.22 3.22
CA GLU A 458 -11.15 -5.15 4.33
C GLU A 458 -9.74 -4.87 3.81
N ILE A 459 -9.26 -5.58 2.78
CA ILE A 459 -7.95 -5.35 2.16
C ILE A 459 -7.84 -3.92 1.62
N GLU A 460 -8.88 -3.43 0.93
CA GLU A 460 -8.90 -2.07 0.38
C GLU A 460 -8.89 -1.00 1.47
N ASN A 461 -9.68 -1.18 2.54
CA ASN A 461 -9.69 -0.28 3.69
C ASN A 461 -8.35 -0.30 4.44
N LEU A 462 -7.74 -1.48 4.60
CA LEU A 462 -6.41 -1.63 5.19
C LEU A 462 -5.37 -0.87 4.35
N HIS A 463 -5.44 -0.99 3.03
CA HIS A 463 -4.55 -0.28 2.12
C HIS A 463 -4.75 1.24 2.17
N ARG A 464 -6.00 1.72 2.17
CA ARG A 464 -6.30 3.15 2.27
C ARG A 464 -5.81 3.75 3.59
N ARG A 465 -5.98 3.03 4.71
CA ARG A 465 -5.43 3.45 6.01
C ARG A 465 -3.92 3.48 6.01
N GLU A 466 -3.26 2.53 5.35
CA GLU A 466 -1.81 2.52 5.19
C GLU A 466 -1.33 3.73 4.39
N LEU A 467 -2.01 4.10 3.30
CA LEU A 467 -1.67 5.30 2.51
C LEU A 467 -1.79 6.58 3.34
N LEU A 468 -2.95 6.80 3.98
CA LEU A 468 -3.16 7.97 4.84
C LEU A 468 -2.15 8.03 5.98
N ARG A 469 -1.83 6.89 6.59
CA ARG A 469 -0.87 6.82 7.69
C ARG A 469 0.57 7.04 7.19
N ARG A 470 0.91 6.61 5.98
CA ARG A 470 2.20 6.90 5.35
C ARG A 470 2.35 8.37 5.00
N GLU A 471 1.29 9.04 4.55
CA GLU A 471 1.30 10.50 4.35
C GLU A 471 1.54 11.24 5.68
N GLU A 472 0.90 10.81 6.76
CA GLU A 472 1.12 11.36 8.12
C GLU A 472 2.58 11.16 8.60
N LEU A 473 3.17 10.03 8.24
CA LEU A 473 4.55 9.70 8.58
C LEU A 473 5.57 10.42 7.72
N GLU A 474 5.26 10.62 6.44
CA GLU A 474 6.05 11.49 5.58
C GLU A 474 6.09 12.90 6.16
N ARG A 475 4.95 13.39 6.67
CA ARG A 475 4.89 14.68 7.35
C ARG A 475 5.79 14.73 8.59
N SER A 476 5.65 13.76 9.49
CA SER A 476 6.45 13.74 10.74
C SER A 476 7.94 13.42 10.50
N ALA A 477 8.29 12.67 9.46
CA ALA A 477 9.68 12.42 9.06
C ALA A 477 10.33 13.64 8.39
N VAL A 478 9.58 14.41 7.59
CA VAL A 478 10.03 15.73 7.10
C VAL A 478 10.33 16.65 8.29
N GLU A 479 9.39 16.76 9.24
CA GLU A 479 9.56 17.58 10.45
C GLU A 479 10.79 17.14 11.26
N ALA A 480 10.97 15.83 11.50
CA ALA A 480 12.09 15.32 12.30
C ALA A 480 13.45 15.42 11.59
N SER A 481 13.51 15.13 10.29
CA SER A 481 14.75 15.20 9.51
C SER A 481 15.24 16.64 9.34
N PHE A 482 14.33 17.60 9.23
CA PHE A 482 14.69 19.01 9.12
C PHE A 482 15.39 19.52 10.40
N HIS A 483 14.84 19.21 11.58
CA HIS A 483 15.47 19.55 12.86
C HIS A 483 16.82 18.85 13.08
N ALA A 484 16.95 17.60 12.63
CA ALA A 484 18.21 16.85 12.75
C ALA A 484 19.34 17.39 11.84
N VAL A 485 19.00 17.91 10.66
CA VAL A 485 20.00 18.37 9.67
C VAL A 485 20.52 19.77 9.96
N GLN A 486 19.69 20.70 10.45
CA GLN A 486 20.13 22.09 10.67
C GLN A 486 20.69 22.36 12.08
N GLY A 487 20.29 21.59 13.10
CA GLY A 487 20.68 21.79 14.51
C GLY A 487 22.17 22.07 14.76
N PRO A 488 23.12 21.32 14.18
CA PRO A 488 24.55 21.52 14.44
C PRO A 488 25.12 22.82 13.86
N SER A 489 24.67 23.22 12.66
CA SER A 489 25.11 24.49 12.05
C SER A 489 24.65 25.71 12.86
N LEU A 490 23.46 25.60 13.46
CA LEU A 490 22.86 26.63 14.29
C LEU A 490 23.58 26.76 15.64
N LEU A 491 24.09 25.66 16.20
CA LEU A 491 24.79 25.63 17.49
C LEU A 491 26.31 25.88 17.39
N SER A 492 26.87 26.01 16.19
CA SER A 492 28.32 26.21 15.97
C SER A 492 28.90 27.44 16.68
N SER A 493 28.18 28.56 16.64
CA SER A 493 28.59 29.81 17.29
C SER A 493 28.46 29.72 18.82
N ALA A 494 27.37 29.11 19.31
CA ALA A 494 27.22 28.79 20.73
C ALA A 494 28.34 27.86 21.24
N ARG A 495 28.67 26.79 20.51
CA ARG A 495 29.77 25.87 20.85
C ARG A 495 31.12 26.59 20.94
N ALA A 496 31.43 27.46 19.98
CA ALA A 496 32.66 28.24 20.02
C ALA A 496 32.74 29.12 21.28
N LEU A 497 31.65 29.79 21.63
CA LEU A 497 31.56 30.68 22.78
C LEU A 497 31.63 29.91 24.12
N LEU A 498 30.98 28.75 24.21
CA LEU A 498 31.08 27.86 25.36
C LEU A 498 32.50 27.29 25.51
N THR A 499 33.15 26.93 24.40
CA THR A 499 34.54 26.42 24.40
C THR A 499 35.53 27.48 24.87
N GLU A 500 35.34 28.73 24.45
CA GLU A 500 36.12 29.88 24.91
C GLU A 500 35.96 30.10 26.42
N LEU A 501 34.73 29.97 26.94
CA LEU A 501 34.44 30.06 28.38
C LEU A 501 34.97 28.86 29.19
N ILE A 502 35.10 27.67 28.60
CA ILE A 502 35.80 26.54 29.23
C ILE A 502 37.29 26.85 29.37
N ALA A 503 37.91 27.43 28.35
CA ALA A 503 39.32 27.76 28.36
C ALA A 503 39.64 28.91 29.34
N ALA A 504 38.82 29.97 29.33
CA ALA A 504 39.03 31.20 30.08
C ALA A 504 37.72 31.69 30.76
N PRO A 505 37.28 31.06 31.87
CA PRO A 505 36.00 31.38 32.52
C PRO A 505 35.93 32.80 33.11
N GLU A 506 37.07 33.42 33.40
CA GLU A 506 37.16 34.83 33.81
C GLU A 506 36.58 35.81 32.78
N ARG A 507 36.57 35.42 31.49
CA ARG A 507 36.01 36.23 30.41
C ARG A 507 34.51 36.40 30.49
N SER A 508 33.82 35.58 31.28
CA SER A 508 32.39 35.74 31.58
C SER A 508 32.03 37.08 32.24
N ALA A 509 33.00 37.76 32.88
CA ALA A 509 32.82 39.11 33.43
C ALA A 509 33.01 40.22 32.40
N GLU A 510 33.69 39.94 31.28
CA GLU A 510 33.99 40.91 30.23
C GLU A 510 32.70 41.37 29.55
N TYR A 511 32.66 42.63 29.14
CA TYR A 511 31.48 43.18 28.46
C TYR A 511 31.25 42.50 27.10
N GLU A 512 32.32 42.30 26.33
CA GLU A 512 32.26 41.72 24.98
C GLU A 512 31.73 40.29 24.99
N THR A 513 32.24 39.44 25.86
CA THR A 513 31.79 38.04 26.02
C THR A 513 30.32 37.97 26.45
N ARG A 514 29.88 38.88 27.35
CA ARG A 514 28.48 38.95 27.76
C ARG A 514 27.56 39.47 26.65
N ALA A 515 28.03 40.41 25.84
CA ALA A 515 27.29 40.90 24.68
C ALA A 515 27.16 39.80 23.61
N ALA A 516 28.24 39.08 23.32
CA ALA A 516 28.22 37.95 22.39
C ALA A 516 27.30 36.82 22.88
N ALA A 517 27.33 36.49 24.18
CA ALA A 517 26.40 35.54 24.78
C ALA A 517 24.93 36.01 24.68
N ARG A 518 24.65 37.31 24.86
CA ARG A 518 23.29 37.88 24.68
C ARG A 518 22.80 37.76 23.24
N HIS A 519 23.66 38.06 22.27
CA HIS A 519 23.29 37.98 20.86
C HIS A 519 23.02 36.53 20.44
N GLU A 520 23.87 35.60 20.86
CA GLU A 520 23.69 34.18 20.55
C GLU A 520 22.47 33.59 21.27
N GLU A 521 22.21 33.97 22.53
CA GLU A 521 20.99 33.59 23.25
C GLU A 521 19.73 34.09 22.54
N SER A 522 19.70 35.37 22.15
CA SER A 522 18.59 35.98 21.41
C SER A 522 18.36 35.29 20.06
N ARG A 523 19.44 34.96 19.34
CA ARG A 523 19.41 34.24 18.05
C ARG A 523 18.80 32.84 18.21
N LEU A 524 19.30 32.06 19.16
CA LEU A 524 18.80 30.70 19.43
C LEU A 524 17.34 30.73 19.90
N ARG A 525 16.97 31.69 20.75
CA ARG A 525 15.59 31.85 21.21
C ARG A 525 14.64 32.22 20.06
N ALA A 526 15.06 33.11 19.16
CA ALA A 526 14.29 33.42 17.94
C ALA A 526 14.11 32.19 17.05
N LEU A 527 15.16 31.38 16.86
CA LEU A 527 15.11 30.14 16.08
C LEU A 527 14.14 29.11 16.67
N ILE A 528 14.14 28.92 17.98
CA ILE A 528 13.25 27.97 18.67
C ILE A 528 11.77 28.32 18.50
N THR A 529 11.45 29.60 18.29
CA THR A 529 10.06 30.07 18.27
C THR A 529 9.45 30.04 16.87
N ILE A 530 10.25 29.78 15.82
CA ILE A 530 9.77 29.76 14.43
C ILE A 530 8.99 28.46 14.15
N PRO A 531 7.85 28.53 13.44
CA PRO A 531 7.12 27.35 12.97
C PRO A 531 7.95 26.49 12.01
N VAL A 532 7.79 25.18 12.10
CA VAL A 532 8.52 24.21 11.28
C VAL A 532 8.28 24.47 9.78
N GLY A 533 9.35 24.55 9.00
CA GLY A 533 9.31 24.80 7.55
C GLY A 533 9.44 26.28 7.15
N GLN A 534 9.34 27.21 8.09
CA GLN A 534 9.49 28.65 7.85
C GLN A 534 10.91 29.18 8.13
N GLU A 535 11.78 28.36 8.72
CA GLU A 535 13.15 28.73 9.09
C GLU A 535 13.98 29.29 7.91
N PRO A 536 13.92 28.75 6.67
CA PRO A 536 14.69 29.32 5.55
C PRO A 536 14.31 30.76 5.21
N ARG A 537 13.06 31.15 5.49
CA ARG A 537 12.54 32.51 5.25
C ARG A 537 12.93 33.47 6.37
N TRP A 538 12.98 32.99 7.60
CA TRP A 538 13.31 33.81 8.78
C TRP A 538 14.82 33.87 9.08
N MET A 539 15.60 32.89 8.63
CA MET A 539 17.05 32.82 8.86
C MET A 539 17.80 34.10 8.42
N PRO A 540 17.55 34.67 7.22
CA PRO A 540 18.20 35.90 6.81
C PRO A 540 17.91 37.08 7.74
N VAL A 541 16.69 37.17 8.29
CA VAL A 541 16.29 38.23 9.21
C VAL A 541 16.96 38.08 10.57
N ILE A 542 17.03 36.85 11.08
CA ILE A 542 17.73 36.54 12.35
C ILE A 542 19.23 36.85 12.22
N GLU A 543 19.86 36.45 11.12
CA GLU A 543 21.27 36.77 10.86
C GLU A 543 21.51 38.26 10.66
N MET A 544 20.58 38.96 10.01
CA MET A 544 20.63 40.41 9.87
C MET A 544 20.57 41.10 11.24
N ALA A 545 19.62 40.70 12.11
CA ALA A 545 19.53 41.23 13.46
C ALA A 545 20.82 40.99 14.26
N ARG A 546 21.39 39.78 14.17
CA ARG A 546 22.67 39.46 14.79
C ARG A 546 23.80 40.36 14.28
N SER A 547 23.91 40.54 12.96
CA SER A 547 24.95 41.38 12.35
C SER A 547 24.82 42.86 12.70
N ALA A 548 23.60 43.34 12.92
CA ALA A 548 23.31 44.71 13.37
C ALA A 548 23.46 44.88 14.90
N GLY A 549 23.72 43.81 15.64
CA GLY A 549 23.77 43.83 17.10
C GLY A 549 22.40 44.09 17.75
N VAL A 550 21.31 43.71 17.10
CA VAL A 550 19.93 43.87 17.59
C VAL A 550 19.47 42.58 18.28
N LEU A 551 18.81 42.69 19.43
CA LEU A 551 18.25 41.56 20.17
C LEU A 551 16.83 41.26 19.67
N LEU A 552 16.73 40.36 18.70
CA LEU A 552 15.45 39.95 18.12
C LEU A 552 14.77 38.88 18.98
N THR A 553 13.51 39.12 19.34
CA THR A 553 12.62 38.15 19.99
C THR A 553 11.40 37.94 19.09
N LEU A 554 11.15 36.70 18.68
CA LEU A 554 10.00 36.34 17.87
C LEU A 554 9.00 35.55 18.72
N HIS A 555 7.71 35.82 18.54
CA HIS A 555 6.62 35.07 19.13
C HIS A 555 5.56 34.79 18.08
N PHE A 556 5.22 33.51 17.90
CA PHE A 556 4.15 33.09 17.00
C PHE A 556 2.95 32.64 17.83
N PHE A 557 1.81 33.28 17.58
CA PHE A 557 0.54 33.02 18.23
C PHE A 557 -0.45 32.51 17.19
N GLY A 558 -0.89 31.26 17.37
CA GLY A 558 -1.79 30.58 16.46
C GLY A 558 -1.23 29.22 16.05
N GLY A 559 -1.88 28.14 16.51
CA GLY A 559 -1.42 26.76 16.27
C GLY A 559 -1.31 25.89 17.53
N GLY A 560 -2.17 26.09 18.52
CA GLY A 560 -2.37 25.13 19.60
C GLY A 560 -3.12 23.91 19.10
N GLY A 561 -2.41 22.95 18.49
CA GLY A 561 -2.91 21.62 18.18
C GLY A 561 -3.68 21.50 16.87
N GLY A 562 -3.13 20.71 15.94
CA GLY A 562 -3.87 20.02 14.89
C GLY A 562 -4.89 20.86 14.13
N GLY A 563 -4.44 21.81 13.32
CA GLY A 563 -5.35 22.60 12.50
C GLY A 563 -4.61 23.23 11.35
N ARG A 564 -4.97 22.80 10.14
CA ARG A 564 -4.64 23.44 8.86
C ARG A 564 -4.63 24.98 8.99
N GLN A 565 -3.75 25.60 8.20
CA GLN A 565 -3.96 26.95 7.61
C GLN A 565 -3.23 28.15 8.25
N ALA A 566 -2.14 27.93 9.00
CA ALA A 566 -1.15 28.98 9.30
C ALA A 566 0.15 28.85 8.46
N ASP A 567 0.25 27.81 7.61
CA ASP A 567 1.50 27.38 6.96
C ASP A 567 1.92 28.20 5.74
N GLU A 568 1.03 28.96 5.08
CA GLU A 568 1.36 29.67 3.82
C GLU A 568 1.28 31.20 3.92
N ASP A 569 0.58 31.77 4.89
CA ASP A 569 0.21 33.21 4.92
C ASP A 569 0.99 34.06 5.93
N VAL A 570 2.16 33.62 6.40
CA VAL A 570 3.16 34.59 6.89
C VAL A 570 3.81 35.20 5.64
N GLY A 571 3.09 36.12 4.99
CA GLY A 571 3.48 36.71 3.72
C GLY A 571 4.80 37.47 3.79
N ASP A 572 5.44 37.67 2.63
CA ASP A 572 6.68 38.45 2.48
C ASP A 572 6.57 39.86 3.09
N GLU A 573 5.36 40.40 3.23
CA GLU A 573 5.08 41.67 3.90
C GLU A 573 5.37 41.64 5.40
N VAL A 574 5.06 40.54 6.10
CA VAL A 574 5.38 40.37 7.53
C VAL A 574 6.89 40.35 7.72
N ILE A 575 7.58 39.56 6.89
CA ILE A 575 9.03 39.46 6.90
C ILE A 575 9.65 40.83 6.57
N GLY A 576 9.13 41.52 5.55
CA GLY A 576 9.55 42.87 5.17
C GLY A 576 9.41 43.88 6.31
N ALA A 577 8.28 43.88 7.01
CA ALA A 577 8.05 44.77 8.15
C ALA A 577 9.03 44.50 9.31
N VAL A 578 9.37 43.23 9.57
CA VAL A 578 10.40 42.88 10.57
C VAL A 578 11.78 43.30 10.10
N VAL A 579 12.11 43.10 8.82
CA VAL A 579 13.39 43.54 8.23
C VAL A 579 13.56 45.05 8.37
N ASP A 580 12.54 45.83 8.02
CA ASP A 580 12.56 47.29 8.14
C ASP A 580 12.73 47.72 9.60
N SER A 581 12.04 47.05 10.53
CA SER A 581 12.13 47.33 11.96
C SER A 581 13.50 47.00 12.55
N VAL A 582 14.10 45.88 12.15
CA VAL A 582 15.46 45.51 12.54
C VAL A 582 16.49 46.47 11.92
N GLY A 583 16.28 46.91 10.68
CA GLY A 583 17.15 47.88 10.01
C GLY A 583 17.10 49.29 10.62
N ALA A 584 15.97 49.67 11.23
CA ALA A 584 15.81 50.95 11.91
C ALA A 584 16.31 50.95 13.37
N ALA A 585 16.44 49.77 14.00
CA ALA A 585 16.85 49.62 15.39
C ALA A 585 18.34 49.91 15.60
N ARG A 586 18.70 50.38 16.80
CA ARG A 586 20.11 50.63 17.18
C ARG A 586 20.78 49.36 17.70
N ALA A 587 22.10 49.29 17.59
CA ALA A 587 22.88 48.22 18.21
C ALA A 587 22.65 48.18 19.73
N GLY A 588 22.39 46.98 20.26
CA GLY A 588 22.05 46.71 21.65
C GLY A 588 20.56 46.83 21.98
N GLU A 589 19.73 47.29 21.05
CA GLU A 589 18.29 47.45 21.23
C GLU A 589 17.54 46.12 21.10
N ARG A 590 16.41 45.98 21.82
CA ARG A 590 15.55 44.80 21.72
C ARG A 590 14.38 45.07 20.78
N VAL A 591 14.21 44.21 19.78
CA VAL A 591 13.06 44.20 18.88
C VAL A 591 12.24 42.96 19.18
N THR A 592 11.01 43.13 19.64
CA THR A 592 10.09 42.04 19.92
C THR A 592 8.99 42.02 18.87
N VAL A 593 8.80 40.89 18.21
CA VAL A 593 7.80 40.69 17.17
C VAL A 593 6.81 39.61 17.62
N GLY A 594 5.53 39.95 17.66
CA GLY A 594 4.43 38.99 17.81
C GLY A 594 3.69 38.81 16.49
N VAL A 595 3.64 37.59 15.96
CA VAL A 595 2.88 37.23 14.75
C VAL A 595 1.64 36.46 15.18
N PHE A 596 0.46 36.99 14.86
CA PHE A 596 -0.84 36.41 15.24
C PHE A 596 -1.53 35.88 13.99
N ALA A 597 -1.39 34.57 13.76
CA ALA A 597 -1.87 33.89 12.56
C ALA A 597 -3.33 33.40 12.65
N GLU A 598 -3.93 33.43 13.84
CA GLU A 598 -5.36 33.08 14.05
C GLU A 598 -6.32 34.22 13.67
N ASP A 599 -5.83 35.47 13.63
CA ASP A 599 -6.60 36.62 13.19
C ASP A 599 -6.49 36.77 11.67
N SER A 600 -7.62 36.86 10.97
CA SER A 600 -7.66 37.34 9.58
C SER A 600 -8.07 38.82 9.59
N PRO A 601 -7.24 39.74 9.10
CA PRO A 601 -5.90 39.53 8.54
C PRO A 601 -4.81 39.27 9.61
N VAL A 602 -3.71 38.62 9.19
CA VAL A 602 -2.55 38.30 10.06
C VAL A 602 -2.05 39.58 10.72
N ARG A 603 -2.06 39.61 12.05
CA ARG A 603 -1.58 40.79 12.80
C ARG A 603 -0.13 40.61 13.20
N VAL A 604 0.66 41.66 13.03
CA VAL A 604 2.06 41.71 13.46
C VAL A 604 2.25 42.86 14.43
N THR A 605 2.73 42.56 15.62
CA THR A 605 3.06 43.58 16.61
C THR A 605 4.56 43.66 16.72
N VAL A 606 5.15 44.82 16.38
CA VAL A 606 6.59 45.06 16.56
C VAL A 606 6.79 46.10 17.66
N VAL A 607 7.64 45.77 18.64
CA VAL A 607 8.00 46.66 19.75
C VAL A 607 9.50 46.82 19.78
N ALA A 608 9.99 48.06 19.65
CA ALA A 608 11.40 48.42 19.81
C ALA A 608 11.51 49.75 20.56
N ASP A 609 12.61 49.99 21.29
CA ASP A 609 12.78 51.19 22.12
C ASP A 609 12.93 52.48 21.30
N SER A 610 13.45 52.38 20.07
CA SER A 610 13.65 53.48 19.11
C SER A 610 12.45 53.71 18.20
N LEU A 611 11.57 52.71 18.08
CA LEU A 611 10.31 52.79 17.35
C LEU A 611 9.23 53.18 18.37
N SER A 612 8.85 54.46 18.42
CA SER A 612 7.74 54.93 19.25
C SER A 612 6.50 54.02 19.03
N GLY A 613 6.18 53.19 20.03
CA GLY A 613 5.26 52.05 19.98
C GLY A 613 4.27 52.03 18.82
N GLY A 614 4.66 51.42 17.71
CA GLY A 614 3.83 51.27 16.53
C GLY A 614 3.26 49.87 16.48
N ILE A 615 1.97 49.71 16.77
CA ILE A 615 1.24 48.53 16.32
C ILE A 615 1.12 48.69 14.80
N VAL A 616 1.86 47.88 14.04
CA VAL A 616 1.73 47.83 12.59
C VAL A 616 0.66 46.81 12.26
N GLU A 617 -0.60 47.23 12.23
CA GLU A 617 -1.68 46.40 11.69
C GLU A 617 -1.49 46.27 10.18
N LEU A 618 -0.92 45.15 9.74
CA LEU A 618 -0.91 44.78 8.33
C LEU A 618 -2.32 44.32 7.96
N GLY A 619 -3.09 45.24 7.37
CA GLY A 619 -4.39 44.94 6.78
C GLY A 619 -4.19 44.03 5.55
N GLY A 620 -4.48 42.74 5.72
CA GLY A 620 -4.41 41.75 4.66
C GLY A 620 -5.48 41.93 3.60
N VAL A 621 -5.10 41.58 2.36
CA VAL A 621 -5.96 41.31 1.20
C VAL A 621 -6.79 40.06 1.42
#